data_AF-A0A4S2MKA3-F1
#
_entry.id   AF-A0A4S2MKA3-F1
#
_cell.length_a   1.000
_cell.length_b   1.000
_cell.length_c   1.000
_cell.angle_alpha   90.00
_cell.angle_beta   90.00
_cell.angle_gamma   90.00
#
_symmetry.space_group_name_H-M   'P 1'
#
loop_
_entity.id
_entity.type
_entity.pdbx_description
1 polymer ?
#
loop_
_entity_poly.entity_id
_entity_poly.type
_entity_poly.pdbx_seq_one_letter_code
_entity_poly.pdbx_strand_id
1 'polypeptide(L)'
;MQGPTIFTTYNVVRLLGNILVLLLVCFGGALAGTSTYVLVLYENIAEVFGRYVFYGCLYAALACGIFAVVLGLFAFYDFTQENRFTAILTVVSSLCLFTVVLILGIILFSYPRAMQDQVLQAMTSTLPEYGQTNHVTKAWDMMQSFLRCCAIYNLGWHAYKNTVWFRTTNLQLHEKDVLLPVTSPFYLSVPESCCYTLLDGLTGYPTDTYRDQNRCQNWQYGPPLYTDGPHNDALYYRGCYPVLIDYMLLHTKHLFGLCIGLCVVLALMFILLVTSKLMKPLRRKKYA
;
A
#
# COMPACT_ATOMS: atom_id res chain seq x y z
N MET A 1 -17.33 -36.77 44.30
CA MET A 1 -16.23 -36.08 43.59
C MET A 1 -16.78 -35.65 42.23
N GLN A 2 -17.24 -34.40 42.11
CA GLN A 2 -17.59 -33.84 40.80
C GLN A 2 -16.26 -33.48 40.11
N GLY A 3 -15.98 -34.11 38.96
CA GLY A 3 -14.83 -33.75 38.14
C GLY A 3 -14.86 -32.27 37.75
N PRO A 4 -13.71 -31.67 37.40
CA PRO A 4 -13.66 -30.26 37.05
C PRO A 4 -14.65 -29.98 35.91
N THR A 5 -15.67 -29.16 36.18
CA THR A 5 -16.61 -28.72 35.16
C THR A 5 -15.87 -27.85 34.17
N ILE A 6 -15.51 -28.43 33.02
CA ILE A 6 -14.76 -27.77 31.94
C ILE A 6 -15.48 -26.48 31.49
N PHE A 7 -16.82 -26.50 31.51
CA PHE A 7 -17.69 -25.35 31.22
C PHE A 7 -18.04 -24.53 32.48
N THR A 8 -17.13 -23.66 32.88
CA THR A 8 -17.50 -22.50 33.71
C THR A 8 -17.49 -21.25 32.83
N THR A 9 -18.39 -20.30 33.07
CA THR A 9 -18.47 -19.02 32.33
C THR A 9 -17.12 -18.30 32.27
N TYR A 10 -16.30 -18.44 33.32
CA TYR A 10 -14.94 -17.91 33.38
C TYR A 10 -13.98 -18.58 32.37
N ASN A 11 -14.00 -19.91 32.27
CA ASN A 11 -13.16 -20.63 31.30
C ASN A 11 -13.52 -20.28 29.86
N VAL A 12 -14.81 -20.05 29.57
CA VAL A 12 -15.29 -19.61 28.25
C VAL A 12 -14.77 -18.21 27.92
N VAL A 13 -14.89 -17.24 28.84
CA VAL A 13 -14.37 -15.88 28.64
C VAL A 13 -12.85 -15.88 28.44
N ARG A 14 -12.11 -16.69 29.19
CA ARG A 14 -10.66 -16.83 29.04
C ARG A 14 -10.28 -17.43 27.68
N LEU A 15 -10.97 -18.49 27.25
CA LEU A 15 -10.71 -19.13 25.96
C LEU A 15 -10.99 -18.17 24.80
N LEU A 16 -12.15 -17.50 24.80
CA LEU A 16 -12.50 -16.51 23.79
C LEU A 16 -11.51 -15.33 23.78
N GLY A 17 -11.13 -14.83 24.96
CA GLY A 17 -10.13 -13.77 25.09
C GLY A 17 -8.79 -14.17 24.47
N ASN A 18 -8.30 -15.37 24.76
CA ASN A 18 -7.05 -15.88 24.19
C ASN A 18 -7.11 -16.05 22.67
N ILE A 19 -8.26 -16.45 22.11
CA ILE A 19 -8.46 -16.53 20.66
C ILE A 19 -8.38 -15.13 20.03
N LEU A 20 -9.05 -14.13 20.59
CA LEU A 20 -8.99 -12.76 20.08
C LEU A 20 -7.58 -12.16 20.19
N VAL A 21 -6.86 -12.49 21.26
CA VAL A 21 -5.45 -12.09 21.44
C VAL A 21 -4.56 -12.71 20.36
N LEU A 22 -4.75 -13.99 20.05
CA LEU A 22 -4.00 -14.65 18.97
C LEU A 22 -4.25 -13.95 17.63
N LEU A 23 -5.51 -13.63 17.32
CA LEU A 23 -5.85 -12.88 16.11
C LEU A 23 -5.15 -11.52 16.08
N LEU A 24 -5.15 -10.77 17.19
CA LEU A 24 -4.46 -9.48 17.30
C LEU A 24 -2.96 -9.60 17.01
N VAL A 25 -2.29 -10.60 17.57
CA VAL A 25 -0.86 -10.86 17.33
C VAL A 25 -0.60 -11.20 15.87
N CYS A 26 -1.42 -12.06 15.26
CA CYS A 26 -1.28 -12.41 13.85
C CYS A 26 -1.47 -11.19 12.94
N PHE A 27 -2.50 -10.36 13.18
CA PHE A 27 -2.72 -9.13 12.41
C PHE A 27 -1.59 -8.11 12.62
N GLY A 28 -1.14 -7.92 13.86
CA GLY A 28 -0.01 -7.03 14.17
C GLY A 28 1.30 -7.46 13.51
N GLY A 29 1.60 -8.77 13.55
CA GLY A 29 2.76 -9.35 12.90
C GLY A 29 2.70 -9.25 11.38
N ALA A 30 1.54 -9.51 10.78
CA ALA A 30 1.33 -9.33 9.35
C ALA A 30 1.53 -7.87 8.93
N LEU A 31 0.99 -6.92 9.70
CA LEU A 31 1.13 -5.48 9.44
C LEU A 31 2.58 -5.01 9.55
N ALA A 32 3.30 -5.44 10.59
CA ALA A 32 4.71 -5.10 10.75
C ALA A 32 5.58 -5.71 9.63
N GLY A 33 5.28 -6.97 9.25
CA GLY A 33 5.97 -7.68 8.16
C GLY A 33 5.76 -7.00 6.81
N THR A 34 4.50 -6.68 6.46
CA THR A 34 4.20 -5.98 5.19
C THR A 34 4.78 -4.57 5.16
N SER A 35 4.72 -3.82 6.27
CA SER A 35 5.32 -2.48 6.34
C SER A 35 6.84 -2.52 6.14
N THR A 36 7.51 -3.50 6.76
CA THR A 36 8.96 -3.71 6.59
C THR A 36 9.29 -4.12 5.16
N TYR A 37 8.51 -5.03 4.58
CA TYR A 37 8.68 -5.47 3.19
C TYR A 37 8.58 -4.30 2.20
N VAL A 38 7.58 -3.42 2.38
CA VAL A 38 7.41 -2.23 1.52
C VAL A 38 8.57 -1.25 1.69
N LEU A 39 9.02 -1.00 2.92
CA LEU A 39 10.15 -0.10 3.19
C LEU A 39 11.44 -0.56 2.50
N VAL A 40 11.69 -1.88 2.43
CA VAL A 40 12.92 -2.41 1.85
C VAL A 40 12.85 -2.53 0.33
N LEU A 41 11.74 -3.02 -0.23
CA LEU A 41 11.65 -3.32 -1.66
C LEU A 41 11.12 -2.16 -2.52
N TYR A 42 10.39 -1.21 -1.93
CA TYR A 42 9.63 -0.20 -2.66
C TYR A 42 9.96 1.24 -2.24
N GLU A 43 11.17 1.48 -1.72
CA GLU A 43 11.64 2.81 -1.27
C GLU A 43 11.48 3.92 -2.33
N ASN A 44 11.59 3.56 -3.61
CA ASN A 44 11.57 4.51 -4.72
C ASN A 44 10.14 5.00 -5.05
N ILE A 45 9.09 4.26 -4.67
CA ILE A 45 7.69 4.69 -4.87
C ILE A 45 7.41 6.01 -4.15
N ALA A 46 8.13 6.29 -3.06
CA ALA A 46 7.96 7.49 -2.25
C ALA A 46 8.11 8.81 -3.04
N GLU A 47 8.84 8.81 -4.16
CA GLU A 47 9.02 10.01 -5.00
C GLU A 47 7.73 10.43 -5.72
N VAL A 48 6.90 9.46 -6.10
CA VAL A 48 5.66 9.71 -6.84
C VAL A 48 4.53 10.14 -5.90
N PHE A 49 4.51 9.60 -4.67
CA PHE A 49 3.47 9.87 -3.67
C PHE A 49 3.81 11.03 -2.72
N GLY A 50 5.04 11.52 -2.76
CA GLY A 50 5.58 12.48 -1.80
C GLY A 50 6.21 11.78 -0.60
N ARG A 51 7.54 11.95 -0.47
CA ARG A 51 8.38 11.22 0.50
C ARG A 51 7.85 11.28 1.93
N TYR A 52 7.51 12.47 2.43
CA TYR A 52 7.09 12.66 3.82
C TYR A 52 5.83 11.89 4.17
N VAL A 53 4.83 11.91 3.28
CA VAL A 53 3.54 11.27 3.53
C VAL A 53 3.68 9.75 3.45
N PHE A 54 4.39 9.26 2.43
CA PHE A 54 4.59 7.83 2.24
C PHE A 54 5.35 7.18 3.41
N TYR A 55 6.51 7.73 3.79
CA TYR A 55 7.30 7.20 4.90
C TYR A 55 6.60 7.38 6.25
N GLY A 56 5.92 8.51 6.46
CA GLY A 56 5.13 8.73 7.68
C GLY A 56 4.06 7.65 7.89
N CYS A 57 3.31 7.30 6.84
CA CYS A 57 2.32 6.23 6.89
C CYS A 57 2.95 4.85 7.16
N LEU A 58 4.05 4.52 6.48
CA LEU A 58 4.72 3.21 6.67
C LEU A 58 5.30 3.04 8.06
N TYR A 59 5.98 4.06 8.61
CA TYR A 59 6.51 3.99 9.97
C TYR A 59 5.40 3.94 11.02
N ALA A 60 4.29 4.67 10.82
CA ALA A 60 3.13 4.58 11.70
C ALA A 60 2.51 3.17 11.68
N ALA A 61 2.35 2.56 10.50
CA ALA A 61 1.83 1.21 10.35
C ALA A 61 2.76 0.16 11.01
N LEU A 62 4.07 0.28 10.80
CA LEU A 62 5.07 -0.57 11.43
C LEU A 62 5.02 -0.48 12.96
N ALA A 63 5.00 0.75 13.51
CA ALA A 63 4.92 0.98 14.95
C ALA A 63 3.62 0.41 15.54
N CYS A 64 2.48 0.59 14.87
CA CYS A 64 1.21 0.01 15.29
C CYS A 64 1.22 -1.52 15.27
N GLY A 65 1.84 -2.14 14.26
CA GLY A 65 1.97 -3.59 14.16
C GLY A 65 2.79 -4.19 15.30
N ILE A 66 3.96 -3.60 15.59
CA ILE A 66 4.82 -4.01 16.72
C ILE A 66 4.08 -3.81 18.04
N PHE A 67 3.42 -2.66 18.23
CA PHE A 67 2.66 -2.37 19.44
C PHE A 67 1.51 -3.37 19.65
N ALA A 68 0.79 -3.77 18.60
CA ALA A 68 -0.27 -4.77 18.66
C ALA A 68 0.26 -6.14 19.10
N VAL A 69 1.43 -6.56 18.60
CA VAL A 69 2.08 -7.82 19.02
C VAL A 69 2.44 -7.78 20.51
N VAL A 70 3.09 -6.70 20.96
CA VAL A 70 3.48 -6.52 22.37
C VAL A 70 2.26 -6.50 23.28
N LEU A 71 1.20 -5.76 22.91
CA LEU A 71 -0.07 -5.73 23.61
C LEU A 71 -0.71 -7.13 23.68
N GLY A 72 -0.65 -7.88 22.59
CA GLY A 72 -1.16 -9.26 22.55
C GLY A 72 -0.45 -10.18 23.54
N LEU A 73 0.87 -10.09 23.68
CA LEU A 73 1.63 -10.87 24.66
C LEU A 73 1.22 -10.51 26.11
N PHE A 74 1.07 -9.22 26.41
CA PHE A 74 0.59 -8.78 27.72
C PHE A 74 -0.85 -9.20 27.98
N ALA A 75 -1.73 -9.15 26.97
CA ALA A 75 -3.12 -9.57 27.09
C ALA A 75 -3.24 -11.08 27.32
N PHE A 76 -2.44 -11.89 26.63
CA PHE A 76 -2.37 -13.33 26.89
C PHE A 76 -1.92 -13.63 28.31
N TYR A 77 -0.87 -12.92 28.77
CA TYR A 77 -0.42 -13.03 30.15
C TYR A 77 -1.53 -12.62 31.14
N ASP A 78 -2.27 -11.55 30.88
CA ASP A 78 -3.33 -11.07 31.77
C ASP A 78 -4.56 -12.01 31.85
N PHE A 79 -4.87 -12.73 30.76
CA PHE A 79 -5.90 -13.77 30.76
C PHE A 79 -5.47 -15.04 31.49
N THR A 80 -4.17 -15.31 31.59
CA THR A 80 -3.63 -16.52 32.24
C THR A 80 -3.22 -16.30 33.69
N GLN A 81 -2.63 -15.14 33.98
CA GLN A 81 -2.08 -14.77 35.28
C GLN A 81 -2.77 -13.51 35.81
N GLU A 82 -3.17 -13.57 37.08
CA GLU A 82 -3.91 -12.48 37.69
C GLU A 82 -2.97 -11.42 38.32
N ASN A 83 -2.38 -10.54 37.51
CA ASN A 83 -1.63 -9.39 38.01
C ASN A 83 -2.38 -8.06 37.76
N ARG A 84 -2.48 -7.21 38.79
CA ARG A 84 -3.16 -5.91 38.70
C ARG A 84 -2.44 -4.95 37.76
N PHE A 85 -1.11 -4.99 37.74
CA PHE A 85 -0.31 -4.13 36.89
C PHE A 85 -0.52 -4.46 35.40
N THR A 86 -0.47 -5.75 35.04
CA THR A 86 -0.70 -6.19 33.67
C THR A 86 -2.13 -5.91 33.20
N ALA A 87 -3.12 -6.03 34.09
CA ALA A 87 -4.51 -5.67 33.78
C ALA A 87 -4.68 -4.18 33.46
N ILE A 88 -4.08 -3.29 34.24
CA ILE A 88 -4.15 -1.84 33.96
C ILE A 88 -3.43 -1.53 32.65
N LEU A 89 -2.24 -2.09 32.46
CA LEU A 89 -1.45 -1.89 31.24
C LEU A 89 -2.22 -2.35 29.99
N THR A 90 -2.80 -3.56 30.00
CA THR A 90 -3.53 -4.11 28.83
C THR A 90 -4.79 -3.32 28.51
N VAL A 91 -5.53 -2.88 29.52
CA VAL A 91 -6.75 -2.07 29.34
C VAL A 91 -6.41 -0.69 28.74
N VAL A 92 -5.43 0.01 29.29
CA VAL A 92 -5.02 1.34 28.80
C VAL A 92 -4.40 1.24 27.40
N SER A 93 -3.51 0.28 27.17
CA SER A 93 -2.89 0.06 25.86
C SER A 93 -3.91 -0.36 24.80
N SER A 94 -4.92 -1.16 25.16
CA SER A 94 -6.01 -1.52 24.24
C SER A 94 -6.84 -0.32 23.82
N LEU A 95 -7.16 0.59 24.75
CA LEU A 95 -7.88 1.82 24.44
C LEU A 95 -7.06 2.74 23.53
N CYS A 96 -5.76 2.88 23.81
CA CYS A 96 -4.84 3.65 22.98
C CYS A 96 -4.74 3.07 21.56
N LEU A 97 -4.59 1.75 21.42
CA LEU A 97 -4.53 1.12 20.10
C LEU A 97 -5.85 1.29 19.34
N PHE A 98 -6.99 1.16 20.02
CA PHE A 98 -8.30 1.37 19.42
C PHE A 98 -8.45 2.79 18.86
N THR A 99 -8.07 3.81 19.63
CA THR A 99 -8.19 5.20 19.16
C THR A 99 -7.26 5.48 17.99
N VAL A 100 -6.02 5.01 18.03
CA VAL A 100 -5.05 5.18 16.94
C VAL A 100 -5.53 4.49 15.67
N VAL A 101 -5.97 3.22 15.74
CA VAL A 101 -6.48 2.48 14.58
C VAL A 101 -7.72 3.15 13.99
N LEU A 102 -8.61 3.66 14.83
CA LEU A 102 -9.82 4.36 14.38
C LEU A 102 -9.47 5.67 13.65
N ILE A 103 -8.55 6.47 14.21
CA ILE A 103 -8.08 7.71 13.57
C ILE A 103 -7.40 7.39 12.23
N LEU A 104 -6.48 6.43 12.19
CA LEU A 104 -5.79 6.01 10.97
C LEU A 104 -6.76 5.48 9.91
N GLY A 105 -7.79 4.72 10.32
CA GLY A 105 -8.83 4.24 9.42
C GLY A 105 -9.63 5.37 8.78
N ILE A 106 -9.98 6.41 9.54
CA ILE A 106 -10.68 7.61 9.03
C ILE A 106 -9.79 8.39 8.06
N ILE A 107 -8.51 8.57 8.41
CA ILE A 107 -7.54 9.22 7.52
C ILE A 107 -7.44 8.44 6.22
N LEU A 108 -7.19 7.12 6.28
CA LEU A 108 -7.06 6.28 5.09
C LEU A 108 -8.29 6.34 4.20
N PHE A 109 -9.50 6.35 4.78
CA PHE A 109 -10.74 6.44 4.03
C PHE A 109 -10.94 7.78 3.31
N SER A 110 -10.53 8.88 3.95
CA SER A 110 -10.67 10.23 3.39
C SER A 110 -9.52 10.61 2.44
N TYR A 111 -8.36 9.98 2.60
CA TYR A 111 -7.10 10.31 1.92
C TYR A 111 -7.21 10.37 0.38
N PRO A 112 -7.77 9.37 -0.35
CA PRO A 112 -7.83 9.41 -1.82
C PRO A 112 -8.68 10.56 -2.39
N ARG A 113 -9.56 11.15 -1.59
CA ARG A 113 -10.39 12.29 -2.02
C ARG A 113 -9.70 13.61 -1.73
N ALA A 114 -9.04 13.71 -0.58
CA ALA A 114 -8.37 14.93 -0.13
C ALA A 114 -7.03 15.19 -0.86
N MET A 115 -6.38 14.14 -1.39
CA MET A 115 -5.00 14.20 -1.87
C MET A 115 -4.86 14.18 -3.39
N GLN A 116 -5.98 14.19 -4.13
CA GLN A 116 -5.98 14.15 -5.59
C GLN A 116 -5.11 15.26 -6.20
N ASP A 117 -5.30 16.49 -5.73
CA ASP A 117 -4.54 17.65 -6.22
C ASP A 117 -3.05 17.55 -5.88
N GLN A 118 -2.70 17.06 -4.69
CA GLN A 118 -1.29 16.90 -4.28
C GLN A 118 -0.59 15.81 -5.09
N VAL A 119 -1.26 14.69 -5.34
CA VAL A 119 -0.73 13.61 -6.19
C VAL A 119 -0.56 14.12 -7.62
N LEU A 120 -1.55 14.84 -8.16
CA LEU A 120 -1.45 15.41 -9.49
C LEU A 120 -0.30 16.43 -9.60
N GLN A 121 -0.15 17.29 -8.60
CA GLN A 121 0.93 18.27 -8.53
C GLN A 121 2.29 17.57 -8.49
N ALA A 122 2.46 16.55 -7.65
CA ALA A 122 3.70 15.77 -7.55
C ALA A 122 4.04 15.05 -8.86
N MET A 123 3.05 14.44 -9.53
CA MET A 123 3.26 13.83 -10.84
C MET A 123 3.65 14.87 -11.90
N THR A 124 3.01 16.04 -11.88
CA THR A 124 3.29 17.12 -12.84
C THR A 124 4.68 17.71 -12.65
N SER A 125 5.15 17.81 -11.40
CA SER A 125 6.51 18.31 -11.11
C SER A 125 7.60 17.29 -11.42
N THR A 126 7.33 15.98 -11.22
CA THR A 126 8.37 14.94 -11.36
C THR A 126 8.49 14.36 -12.77
N LEU A 127 7.44 14.39 -13.61
CA LEU A 127 7.52 13.82 -14.96
C LEU A 127 8.63 14.49 -15.82
N PRO A 128 8.80 15.83 -15.85
CA PRO A 128 9.88 16.47 -16.62
C PRO A 128 11.29 16.01 -16.21
N GLU A 129 11.47 15.66 -14.92
CA GLU A 129 12.73 15.16 -14.35
C GLU A 129 12.98 13.67 -14.63
N TYR A 130 12.06 12.99 -15.32
CA TYR A 130 12.25 11.61 -15.74
C TYR A 130 13.52 11.47 -16.61
N GLY A 131 14.42 10.55 -16.25
CA GLY A 131 15.76 10.41 -16.83
C GLY A 131 16.85 11.28 -16.22
N GLN A 132 16.52 12.20 -15.30
CA GLN A 132 17.52 13.04 -14.62
C GLN A 132 18.20 12.32 -13.46
N THR A 133 17.43 11.62 -12.64
CA THR A 133 17.93 10.84 -11.51
C THR A 133 17.38 9.42 -11.56
N ASN A 134 18.17 8.47 -11.05
CA ASN A 134 17.76 7.06 -11.01
C ASN A 134 16.51 6.84 -10.15
N HIS A 135 16.32 7.61 -9.07
CA HIS A 135 15.17 7.45 -8.18
C HIS A 135 13.86 7.86 -8.85
N VAL A 136 13.82 9.03 -9.50
CA VAL A 136 12.64 9.50 -10.23
C VAL A 136 12.30 8.56 -11.38
N THR A 137 13.31 8.14 -12.15
CA THR A 137 13.13 7.23 -13.29
C THR A 137 12.54 5.90 -12.84
N LYS A 138 13.14 5.25 -11.83
CA LYS A 138 12.63 3.98 -11.27
C LYS A 138 11.22 4.11 -10.70
N ALA A 139 10.89 5.23 -10.06
CA ALA A 139 9.57 5.45 -9.48
C ALA A 139 8.49 5.51 -10.56
N TRP A 140 8.75 6.23 -11.65
CA TRP A 140 7.89 6.27 -12.82
C TRP A 140 7.79 4.92 -13.53
N ASP A 141 8.92 4.24 -13.78
CA ASP A 141 8.95 2.94 -14.45
C ASP A 141 8.13 1.90 -13.69
N MET A 142 8.30 1.86 -12.37
CA MET A 142 7.56 0.97 -11.49
C MET A 142 6.08 1.29 -11.48
N MET A 143 5.70 2.56 -11.36
CA MET A 143 4.29 2.97 -11.40
C MET A 143 3.65 2.58 -12.73
N GLN A 144 4.31 2.85 -13.85
CA GLN A 144 3.79 2.59 -15.19
C GLN A 144 3.63 1.10 -15.48
N SER A 145 4.63 0.31 -15.10
CA SER A 145 4.60 -1.14 -15.26
C SER A 145 3.53 -1.77 -14.35
N PHE A 146 3.42 -1.31 -13.11
CA PHE A 146 2.47 -1.84 -12.13
C PHE A 146 1.02 -1.46 -12.45
N LEU A 147 0.76 -0.18 -12.74
CA LEU A 147 -0.58 0.34 -13.04
C LEU A 147 -0.97 0.18 -14.52
N ARG A 148 -0.03 -0.21 -15.39
CA ARG A 148 -0.25 -0.43 -16.82
C ARG A 148 -0.81 0.81 -17.50
N CYS A 149 -0.08 1.90 -17.30
CA CYS A 149 -0.42 3.25 -17.71
C CYS A 149 0.78 3.94 -18.36
N CYS A 150 0.54 5.02 -19.07
CA CYS A 150 1.61 5.86 -19.62
C CYS A 150 1.29 7.34 -19.42
N ALA A 151 2.31 8.10 -19.00
CA ALA A 151 2.22 9.52 -18.66
C ALA A 151 1.16 9.83 -17.59
N ILE A 152 0.89 11.12 -17.35
CA ILE A 152 -0.02 11.57 -16.30
C ILE A 152 -1.48 11.37 -16.73
N TYR A 153 -1.85 11.91 -17.89
CA TYR A 153 -3.20 11.93 -18.41
C TYR A 153 -3.43 10.87 -19.49
N ASN A 154 -4.69 10.52 -19.73
CA ASN A 154 -5.07 9.66 -20.85
C ASN A 154 -4.58 10.25 -22.17
N LEU A 155 -4.04 9.40 -23.07
CA LEU A 155 -3.43 9.81 -24.34
C LEU A 155 -2.25 10.81 -24.14
N GLY A 156 -1.70 10.90 -22.93
CA GLY A 156 -0.69 11.88 -22.53
C GLY A 156 0.75 11.48 -22.83
N TRP A 157 1.00 10.38 -23.54
CA TRP A 157 2.34 9.85 -23.83
C TRP A 157 3.30 10.91 -24.43
N HIS A 158 2.76 11.90 -25.15
CA HIS A 158 3.54 12.97 -25.79
C HIS A 158 4.24 13.88 -24.78
N ALA A 159 3.80 13.89 -23.53
CA ALA A 159 4.46 14.61 -22.44
C ALA A 159 5.92 14.17 -22.26
N TYR A 160 6.28 12.96 -22.67
CA TYR A 160 7.65 12.48 -22.65
C TYR A 160 8.62 13.32 -23.47
N LYS A 161 8.15 13.99 -24.53
CA LYS A 161 8.98 14.90 -25.35
C LYS A 161 9.63 16.03 -24.54
N ASN A 162 9.05 16.38 -23.39
CA ASN A 162 9.54 17.45 -22.51
C ASN A 162 10.40 16.92 -21.35
N THR A 163 10.83 15.66 -21.37
CA THR A 163 11.60 15.03 -20.28
C THR A 163 13.09 15.01 -20.57
N VAL A 164 13.91 14.92 -19.51
CA VAL A 164 15.37 14.75 -19.62
C VAL A 164 15.73 13.45 -20.34
N TRP A 165 15.01 12.36 -20.06
CA TRP A 165 15.14 11.07 -20.72
C TRP A 165 14.99 11.19 -22.24
N PHE A 166 13.94 11.88 -22.71
CA PHE A 166 13.68 11.97 -24.13
C PHE A 166 14.80 12.71 -24.87
N ARG A 167 15.28 13.81 -24.26
CA ARG A 167 16.43 14.56 -24.80
C ARG A 167 17.65 13.66 -24.86
N THR A 168 18.04 13.05 -23.74
CA THR A 168 19.27 12.25 -23.65
C THR A 168 19.26 11.00 -24.53
N THR A 169 18.11 10.33 -24.62
CA THR A 169 17.93 9.09 -25.39
C THR A 169 17.93 9.34 -26.90
N ASN A 170 17.39 10.49 -27.33
CA ASN A 170 17.29 10.83 -28.75
C ASN A 170 18.39 11.79 -29.22
N LEU A 171 19.44 12.06 -28.43
CA LEU A 171 20.56 12.89 -28.88
C LEU A 171 21.37 12.17 -29.98
N GLN A 172 21.76 12.91 -31.01
CA GLN A 172 22.68 12.42 -32.03
C GLN A 172 24.10 12.30 -31.44
N LEU A 173 24.72 11.14 -31.65
CA LEU A 173 26.07 10.85 -31.14
C LEU A 173 27.16 11.74 -31.75
N HIS A 174 26.98 12.19 -32.99
CA HIS A 174 27.99 12.91 -33.77
C HIS A 174 27.77 14.43 -33.81
N GLU A 175 26.65 14.92 -33.30
CA GLU A 175 26.30 16.33 -33.35
C GLU A 175 25.66 16.77 -32.02
N LYS A 176 26.29 17.74 -31.35
CA LYS A 176 25.83 18.21 -30.03
C LYS A 176 24.48 18.90 -30.17
N ASP A 177 23.59 18.62 -29.23
CA ASP A 177 22.27 19.26 -29.09
C ASP A 177 21.30 19.07 -30.27
N VAL A 178 21.61 18.15 -31.19
CA VAL A 178 20.73 17.75 -32.29
C VAL A 178 20.05 16.43 -31.95
N LEU A 179 18.73 16.36 -32.13
CA LEU A 179 17.95 15.15 -31.91
C LEU A 179 17.97 14.24 -33.16
N LEU A 180 17.85 12.94 -32.95
CA LEU A 180 17.63 11.97 -34.02
C LEU A 180 16.41 12.35 -34.84
N PRO A 181 16.45 12.19 -36.18
CA PRO A 181 15.27 12.40 -36.99
C PRO A 181 14.19 11.38 -36.60
N VAL A 182 12.93 11.81 -36.67
CA VAL A 182 11.75 10.98 -36.35
C VAL A 182 11.68 9.71 -37.21
N THR A 183 12.32 9.72 -38.38
CA THR A 183 12.45 8.57 -39.30
C THR A 183 13.54 7.58 -38.89
N SER A 184 14.36 7.90 -37.89
CA SER A 184 15.41 7.01 -37.41
C SER A 184 14.81 5.78 -36.73
N PRO A 185 15.32 4.57 -36.99
CA PRO A 185 14.91 3.37 -36.25
C PRO A 185 15.30 3.45 -34.77
N PHE A 186 16.26 4.30 -34.41
CA PHE A 186 16.71 4.52 -33.03
C PHE A 186 15.93 5.62 -32.30
N TYR A 187 14.98 6.28 -32.96
CA TYR A 187 14.14 7.29 -32.33
C TYR A 187 13.15 6.62 -31.36
N LEU A 188 13.15 7.02 -30.10
CA LEU A 188 12.30 6.47 -29.04
C LEU A 188 11.36 7.55 -28.51
N SER A 189 10.05 7.37 -28.71
CA SER A 189 9.04 8.35 -28.30
C SER A 189 8.64 8.25 -26.82
N VAL A 190 8.71 7.06 -26.23
CA VAL A 190 8.27 6.76 -24.85
C VAL A 190 9.19 5.73 -24.20
N PRO A 191 9.30 5.71 -22.86
CA PRO A 191 10.06 4.68 -22.16
C PRO A 191 9.41 3.30 -22.27
N GLU A 192 10.21 2.26 -22.04
CA GLU A 192 9.77 0.86 -22.13
C GLU A 192 8.67 0.52 -21.11
N SER A 193 8.64 1.21 -19.97
CA SER A 193 7.60 1.09 -18.94
C SER A 193 6.20 1.50 -19.42
N CYS A 194 6.09 2.31 -20.49
CA CYS A 194 4.82 2.64 -21.13
C CYS A 194 4.32 1.54 -22.09
N CYS A 195 5.15 0.53 -22.36
CA CYS A 195 4.84 -0.51 -23.32
C CYS A 195 4.04 -1.65 -22.72
N TYR A 196 3.12 -2.18 -23.53
CA TYR A 196 2.23 -3.23 -23.13
C TYR A 196 3.00 -4.53 -22.86
N THR A 197 2.99 -4.97 -21.62
CA THR A 197 3.47 -6.30 -21.21
C THR A 197 2.37 -7.34 -21.25
N LEU A 198 2.75 -8.57 -21.63
CA LEU A 198 1.87 -9.73 -21.62
C LEU A 198 1.52 -10.10 -20.17
N LEU A 199 0.32 -10.65 -19.99
CA LEU A 199 -0.12 -11.18 -18.71
C LEU A 199 0.24 -12.65 -18.62
N ASP A 200 0.72 -13.07 -17.46
CA ASP A 200 0.81 -14.48 -17.14
C ASP A 200 -0.60 -15.05 -17.00
N GLY A 201 -0.93 -16.06 -17.82
CA GLY A 201 -2.24 -16.69 -17.84
C GLY A 201 -2.59 -17.45 -16.56
N LEU A 202 -1.61 -17.82 -15.73
CA LEU A 202 -1.84 -18.51 -14.46
C LEU A 202 -2.09 -17.53 -13.31
N THR A 203 -1.28 -16.48 -13.22
CA THR A 203 -1.28 -15.58 -12.06
C THR A 203 -2.03 -14.27 -12.32
N GLY A 204 -2.25 -13.91 -13.58
CA GLY A 204 -2.87 -12.63 -13.98
C GLY A 204 -1.96 -11.42 -13.81
N TYR A 205 -0.71 -11.62 -13.40
CA TYR A 205 0.27 -10.54 -13.21
C TYR A 205 0.99 -10.18 -14.53
N PRO A 206 1.46 -8.92 -14.68
CA PRO A 206 2.28 -8.54 -15.81
C PRO A 206 3.60 -9.33 -15.81
N THR A 207 4.02 -9.75 -17.00
CA THR A 207 5.32 -10.38 -17.25
C THR A 207 6.35 -9.35 -17.69
N ASP A 208 7.62 -9.73 -17.71
CA ASP A 208 8.69 -8.92 -18.30
C ASP A 208 8.73 -9.02 -19.85
N THR A 209 7.74 -9.69 -20.45
CA THR A 209 7.67 -9.88 -21.90
C THR A 209 6.74 -8.83 -22.52
N TYR A 210 7.31 -7.95 -23.35
CA TYR A 210 6.55 -6.98 -24.13
C TYR A 210 5.77 -7.66 -25.25
N ARG A 211 4.57 -7.13 -25.56
CA ARG A 211 3.81 -7.52 -26.75
C ARG A 211 4.60 -7.23 -28.02
N ASP A 212 5.07 -5.98 -28.14
CA ASP A 212 5.92 -5.51 -29.23
C ASP A 212 6.57 -4.19 -28.79
N GLN A 213 7.78 -4.26 -28.24
CA GLN A 213 8.48 -3.11 -27.70
C GLN A 213 8.88 -2.10 -28.78
N ASN A 214 9.33 -2.58 -29.95
CA ASN A 214 9.75 -1.71 -31.04
C ASN A 214 8.55 -0.92 -31.57
N ARG A 215 7.43 -1.60 -31.82
CA ARG A 215 6.17 -0.94 -32.20
C ARG A 215 5.67 0.02 -31.14
N CYS A 216 5.79 -0.32 -29.85
CA CYS A 216 5.42 0.58 -28.78
C CYS A 216 6.19 1.90 -28.86
N GLN A 217 7.52 1.87 -29.00
CA GLN A 217 8.36 3.06 -28.88
C GLN A 217 8.53 3.83 -30.20
N ASN A 218 8.40 3.14 -31.34
CA ASN A 218 8.65 3.68 -32.67
C ASN A 218 7.58 3.20 -33.68
N TRP A 219 6.35 3.71 -33.55
CA TRP A 219 5.26 3.40 -34.47
C TRP A 219 5.15 4.42 -35.61
N GLN A 220 5.43 3.99 -36.84
CA GLN A 220 5.53 4.90 -37.99
C GLN A 220 4.22 5.53 -38.46
N TYR A 221 3.06 5.00 -38.05
CA TYR A 221 1.78 5.41 -38.61
C TYR A 221 0.94 6.28 -37.67
N GLY A 222 1.23 6.29 -36.38
CA GLY A 222 0.38 6.90 -35.37
C GLY A 222 1.08 7.05 -34.03
N PRO A 223 0.34 7.04 -32.91
CA PRO A 223 0.96 7.13 -31.59
C PRO A 223 1.96 6.00 -31.30
N PRO A 224 3.06 6.25 -30.57
CA PRO A 224 3.42 7.52 -29.95
C PRO A 224 4.31 8.42 -30.84
N LEU A 225 4.41 8.18 -32.14
CA LEU A 225 5.20 9.08 -33.00
C LEU A 225 4.39 10.33 -33.35
N TYR A 226 3.15 10.10 -33.77
CA TYR A 226 2.18 11.13 -34.15
C TYR A 226 1.00 11.14 -33.16
N THR A 227 0.37 12.31 -32.99
CA THR A 227 -0.84 12.45 -32.16
C THR A 227 -2.05 11.74 -32.75
N ASP A 228 -2.07 11.63 -34.07
CA ASP A 228 -3.16 11.09 -34.87
C ASP A 228 -2.65 9.96 -35.76
N GLY A 229 -3.56 9.08 -36.21
CA GLY A 229 -3.24 7.93 -37.06
C GLY A 229 -3.73 6.59 -36.49
N PRO A 230 -3.31 5.46 -37.07
CA PRO A 230 -3.70 4.13 -36.61
C PRO A 230 -3.24 3.85 -35.18
N HIS A 231 -4.12 3.22 -34.42
CA HIS A 231 -3.90 2.85 -33.03
C HIS A 231 -2.71 1.88 -32.87
N ASN A 232 -1.94 2.08 -31.79
CA ASN A 232 -0.81 1.25 -31.42
C ASN A 232 -1.17 0.39 -30.20
N ASP A 233 -1.56 -0.86 -30.43
CA ASP A 233 -1.97 -1.79 -29.37
C ASP A 233 -0.82 -2.26 -28.46
N ALA A 234 0.43 -1.82 -28.73
CA ALA A 234 1.57 -2.06 -27.87
C ALA A 234 1.85 -0.93 -26.87
N LEU A 235 1.05 0.16 -26.86
CA LEU A 235 1.21 1.30 -25.97
C LEU A 235 0.08 1.37 -24.93
N TYR A 236 0.41 1.68 -23.67
CA TYR A 236 -0.62 2.04 -22.69
C TYR A 236 -1.16 3.45 -22.96
N TYR A 237 -2.45 3.56 -23.25
CA TYR A 237 -3.10 4.85 -23.51
C TYR A 237 -3.76 5.48 -22.27
N ARG A 238 -3.95 4.70 -21.19
CA ARG A 238 -4.47 5.24 -19.93
C ARG A 238 -3.38 6.02 -19.20
N GLY A 239 -3.75 7.18 -18.66
CA GLY A 239 -2.88 7.98 -17.81
C GLY A 239 -2.71 7.34 -16.44
N CYS A 240 -1.53 7.50 -15.84
CA CYS A 240 -1.23 6.94 -14.53
C CYS A 240 -1.99 7.63 -13.40
N TYR A 241 -2.29 8.91 -13.52
CA TYR A 241 -3.08 9.63 -12.52
C TYR A 241 -4.50 9.04 -12.35
N PRO A 242 -5.35 8.97 -13.39
CA PRO A 242 -6.70 8.43 -13.22
C PRO A 242 -6.68 6.95 -12.79
N VAL A 243 -5.76 6.14 -13.32
CA VAL A 243 -5.64 4.73 -12.92
C VAL A 243 -5.23 4.59 -11.46
N LEU A 244 -4.30 5.42 -10.99
CA LEU A 244 -3.89 5.42 -9.58
C LEU A 244 -5.05 5.81 -8.67
N ILE A 245 -5.81 6.86 -9.02
CA ILE A 245 -6.97 7.29 -8.22
C ILE A 245 -8.03 6.18 -8.17
N ASP A 246 -8.33 5.55 -9.30
CA ASP A 246 -9.26 4.41 -9.35
C ASP A 246 -8.78 3.25 -8.47
N TYR A 247 -7.48 2.92 -8.56
CA TYR A 247 -6.85 1.89 -7.74
C TYR A 247 -6.95 2.22 -6.24
N MET A 248 -6.60 3.45 -5.85
CA MET A 248 -6.68 3.90 -4.45
C MET A 248 -8.12 3.84 -3.94
N LEU A 249 -9.10 4.32 -4.71
CA LEU A 249 -10.51 4.31 -4.31
C LEU A 249 -11.07 2.90 -4.18
N LEU A 250 -10.66 1.97 -5.04
CA LEU A 250 -11.04 0.56 -4.96
C LEU A 250 -10.50 -0.09 -3.68
N HIS A 251 -9.19 0.02 -3.45
CA HIS A 251 -8.54 -0.66 -2.33
C HIS A 251 -8.79 -0.01 -0.97
N THR A 252 -9.02 1.31 -0.92
CA THR A 252 -9.32 2.02 0.33
C THR A 252 -10.59 1.51 1.00
N LYS A 253 -11.61 1.10 0.24
CA LYS A 253 -12.82 0.51 0.81
C LYS A 253 -12.53 -0.81 1.54
N HIS A 254 -11.71 -1.67 0.93
CA HIS A 254 -11.31 -2.93 1.53
C HIS A 254 -10.45 -2.72 2.78
N LEU A 255 -9.47 -1.82 2.71
CA LEU A 255 -8.62 -1.47 3.84
C LEU A 255 -9.43 -0.87 5.01
N PHE A 256 -10.37 0.02 4.71
CA PHE A 256 -11.25 0.60 5.71
C PHE A 256 -12.13 -0.46 6.39
N GLY A 257 -12.66 -1.41 5.63
CA GLY A 257 -13.38 -2.57 6.17
C GLY A 257 -12.52 -3.41 7.12
N LEU A 258 -11.25 -3.64 6.78
CA LEU A 258 -10.29 -4.33 7.67
C LEU A 258 -10.02 -3.53 8.95
N CYS A 259 -9.87 -2.20 8.86
CA CYS A 259 -9.72 -1.34 10.04
C CYS A 259 -10.93 -1.42 10.97
N ILE A 260 -12.16 -1.38 10.42
CA ILE A 260 -13.38 -1.55 11.22
C ILE A 260 -13.40 -2.93 11.89
N GLY A 261 -13.06 -3.99 11.15
CA GLY A 261 -12.98 -5.34 11.70
C GLY A 261 -12.00 -5.43 12.87
N LEU A 262 -10.82 -4.81 12.75
CA LEU A 262 -9.84 -4.73 13.84
C LEU A 262 -10.36 -3.94 15.04
N CYS A 263 -11.05 -2.81 14.81
CA CYS A 263 -11.71 -2.05 15.88
C CYS A 263 -12.75 -2.89 16.63
N VAL A 264 -13.53 -3.71 15.93
CA VAL A 264 -14.49 -4.64 16.56
C VAL A 264 -13.76 -5.70 17.39
N VAL A 265 -12.67 -6.28 16.89
CA VAL A 265 -11.84 -7.23 17.65
C VAL A 265 -11.30 -6.59 18.93
N LEU A 266 -10.76 -5.37 18.84
CA LEU A 266 -10.24 -4.63 19.99
C LEU A 266 -11.34 -4.29 21.01
N ALA A 267 -12.53 -3.90 20.54
CA ALA A 267 -13.67 -3.61 21.41
C ALA A 267 -14.17 -4.87 22.13
N LEU A 268 -14.30 -6.01 21.43
CA LEU A 268 -14.67 -7.28 22.03
C LEU A 268 -13.63 -7.76 23.04
N MET A 269 -12.34 -7.61 22.71
CA MET A 269 -11.24 -7.95 23.61
C MET A 269 -11.28 -7.10 24.89
N PHE A 270 -11.50 -5.79 24.75
CA PHE A 270 -11.71 -4.90 25.89
C PHE A 270 -12.88 -5.32 26.77
N ILE A 271 -14.04 -5.64 26.17
CA ILE A 271 -15.22 -6.12 26.92
C ILE A 271 -14.87 -7.39 27.70
N LEU A 272 -14.27 -8.40 27.04
CA LEU A 272 -13.89 -9.65 27.69
C LEU A 272 -12.87 -9.45 28.82
N LEU A 273 -11.89 -8.54 28.64
CA LEU A 273 -10.96 -8.17 29.70
C LEU A 273 -11.72 -7.62 30.91
N VAL A 274 -12.60 -6.65 30.72
CA VAL A 274 -13.39 -6.05 31.82
C VAL A 274 -14.29 -7.10 32.49
N THR A 275 -15.02 -7.91 31.71
CA THR A 275 -15.88 -8.97 32.24
C THR A 275 -15.08 -9.99 33.05
N SER A 276 -13.88 -10.38 32.60
CA SER A 276 -13.00 -11.30 33.34
C SER A 276 -12.65 -10.77 34.74
N LYS A 277 -12.45 -9.45 34.88
CA LYS A 277 -12.14 -8.82 36.17
C LYS A 277 -13.39 -8.61 37.03
N LEU A 278 -14.55 -8.33 36.45
CA LEU A 278 -15.81 -8.19 37.19
C LEU A 278 -16.32 -9.52 37.76
N MET A 279 -16.04 -10.66 37.11
CA MET A 279 -16.39 -11.98 37.64
C MET A 279 -15.56 -12.42 38.87
N LYS A 280 -14.45 -11.71 39.16
CA LYS A 280 -13.51 -12.02 40.25
C LYS A 280 -14.11 -11.99 41.67
N PRO A 281 -14.82 -10.92 42.11
CA PRO A 281 -15.44 -10.88 43.44
C PRO A 281 -16.52 -11.96 43.63
N LEU A 282 -17.25 -12.31 42.56
CA LEU A 282 -18.28 -13.37 42.59
C LEU A 282 -17.67 -14.75 42.85
N ARG A 283 -16.48 -15.03 42.29
CA ARG A 283 -15.75 -16.29 42.56
C ARG A 283 -15.27 -16.35 44.01
N ARG A 284 -14.66 -15.28 44.52
CA ARG A 284 -14.17 -15.26 45.92
C ARG A 284 -15.28 -15.49 46.93
N LYS A 285 -16.49 -14.96 46.69
CA LYS A 285 -17.67 -15.20 47.55
C LYS A 285 -18.26 -16.61 47.46
N LYS A 286 -18.00 -17.37 46.39
CA LYS A 286 -18.53 -18.73 46.20
C LYS A 286 -17.66 -19.81 46.85
N TYR A 287 -16.41 -19.48 47.16
CA TYR A 287 -15.42 -20.39 47.76
C TYR A 287 -14.90 -19.91 49.14
N ALA A 288 -15.47 -18.82 49.66
CA ALA A 288 -15.31 -18.38 51.05
C ALA A 288 -16.58 -18.74 51.82
#